data_AF-A0A9W8AXH6-F1
#
_entry.id   AF-A0A9W8AXH6-F1
#
_cell.length_a   1.000
_cell.length_b   1.000
_cell.length_c   1.000
_cell.angle_alpha   90.00
_cell.angle_beta   90.00
_cell.angle_gamma   90.00
#
_symmetry.space_group_name_H-M   'P 1'
#
loop_
_entity.id
_entity.type
_entity.pdbx_description
1 polymer ?
#
loop_
_entity_poly.entity_id
_entity_poly.type
_entity_poly.pdbx_seq_one_letter_code
_entity_poly.pdbx_strand_id
1 'polypeptide(L)'
;MGLQLESTLLLAAARCLVQLTAMGFLLERIFATKNPALVFLMATTLNILATCEILFAKCRRRHTGMFWSVIASLFLSSLTVASVGGIFALNSQPFWYPYKFIPTVGMLLANGMTGTALGLNACLTTAAEHKERIEVYLALGASRWEAVRPVAIEALRGAMLPTLNNMSIMGLISIPGMMTGQILGGVPVLDAVKYQQIIMFMITASTALSSLGAVIICLHTVVDGSHRLRLDRIFPAGSWMSRRRRGLKYTKRFIFGVSSGSSSSEELCTERYNRQERVAGTSGPATGPWS
;
A
#
# COMPACT_ATOMS: atom_id res chain seq x y z
N MET A 1 11.08 18.20 23.44
CA MET A 1 11.34 17.62 22.10
C MET A 1 10.14 17.87 21.19
N GLY A 2 10.06 19.03 20.51
CA GLY A 2 8.87 19.49 19.75
C GLY A 2 8.45 18.64 18.54
N LEU A 3 8.15 17.35 18.76
CA LEU A 3 7.78 16.36 17.75
C LEU A 3 6.39 16.61 17.12
N GLN A 4 5.61 17.59 17.61
CA GLN A 4 4.23 17.88 17.19
C GLN A 4 3.29 16.65 17.20
N LEU A 5 3.70 15.55 17.86
CA LEU A 5 3.03 14.25 17.78
C LEU A 5 1.67 14.26 18.49
N GLU A 6 1.54 15.02 19.57
CA GLU A 6 0.32 15.09 20.39
C GLU A 6 -0.91 15.44 19.53
N SER A 7 -0.82 16.50 18.72
CA SER A 7 -1.92 16.90 17.84
C SER A 7 -2.23 15.86 16.76
N THR A 8 -1.21 15.14 16.26
CA THR A 8 -1.40 14.09 15.26
C THR A 8 -2.03 12.84 15.85
N LEU A 9 -1.66 12.49 17.08
CA LEU A 9 -2.18 11.35 17.81
C LEU A 9 -3.64 11.59 18.22
N LEU A 10 -3.96 12.79 18.70
CA LEU A 10 -5.31 13.18 19.08
C LEU A 10 -6.23 13.19 17.84
N LEU A 11 -5.76 13.73 16.71
CA LEU A 11 -6.50 13.69 15.45
C LEU A 11 -6.71 12.26 14.94
N ALA A 12 -5.67 11.40 15.01
CA ALA A 12 -5.77 10.00 14.60
C ALA A 12 -6.75 9.21 15.48
N ALA A 13 -6.72 9.44 16.80
CA ALA A 13 -7.63 8.82 17.75
C ALA A 13 -9.08 9.25 17.50
N ALA A 14 -9.33 10.55 17.33
CA ALA A 14 -10.66 11.07 17.00
C ALA A 14 -11.19 10.47 15.70
N ARG A 15 -10.35 10.40 14.66
CA ARG A 15 -10.71 9.78 13.38
C ARG A 15 -11.04 8.29 13.54
N CYS A 16 -10.24 7.55 14.31
CA CYS A 16 -10.46 6.14 14.59
C CYS A 16 -11.84 5.91 15.24
N LEU A 17 -12.16 6.70 16.27
CA LEU A 17 -13.43 6.62 16.97
C LEU A 17 -14.61 6.89 16.01
N VAL A 18 -14.57 7.99 15.28
CA VAL A 18 -15.64 8.35 14.32
C VAL A 18 -15.80 7.28 13.25
N GLN A 19 -14.70 6.75 12.70
CA GLN A 19 -14.74 5.75 11.64
C GLN A 19 -15.29 4.41 12.13
N LEU A 20 -14.88 3.93 13.31
CA LEU A 20 -15.39 2.68 13.89
C LEU A 20 -16.88 2.80 14.21
N THR A 21 -17.31 3.91 14.80
CA THR A 21 -18.73 4.15 15.09
C THR A 21 -19.56 4.23 13.81
N ALA A 22 -19.11 4.99 12.80
CA ALA A 22 -19.80 5.09 11.52
C ALA A 22 -19.89 3.74 10.80
N MET A 23 -18.82 2.94 10.83
CA MET A 23 -18.80 1.60 10.24
C MET A 23 -19.79 0.66 10.95
N GLY A 24 -19.92 0.75 12.28
CA GLY A 24 -20.92 -0.01 13.03
C GLY A 24 -22.34 0.23 12.54
N PHE A 25 -22.75 1.50 12.43
CA PHE A 25 -24.06 1.88 11.91
C PHE A 25 -24.28 1.46 10.45
N LEU A 26 -23.23 1.58 9.62
CA LEU A 26 -23.30 1.17 8.22
C LEU A 26 -23.50 -0.34 8.07
N LEU A 27 -22.76 -1.14 8.84
CA LEU A 27 -22.85 -2.61 8.79
C LEU A 27 -24.23 -3.11 9.23
N GLU A 28 -24.82 -2.52 10.28
CA GLU A 28 -26.16 -2.88 10.73
C GLU A 28 -27.21 -2.72 9.60
N ARG A 29 -27.17 -1.59 8.88
CA ARG A 29 -28.06 -1.33 7.74
C ARG A 29 -27.83 -2.31 6.58
N ILE A 30 -26.58 -2.65 6.29
CA ILE A 30 -26.23 -3.58 5.22
C ILE A 30 -26.72 -5.00 5.57
N PHE A 31 -26.54 -5.43 6.82
CA PHE A 31 -26.97 -6.75 7.28
C PHE A 31 -28.49 -6.90 7.27
N ALA A 32 -29.24 -5.83 7.56
CA ALA A 32 -30.69 -5.83 7.50
C ALA A 32 -31.24 -6.03 6.07
N THR A 33 -30.54 -5.55 5.05
CA THR A 33 -31.07 -5.45 3.69
C THR A 33 -30.87 -6.74 2.86
N LYS A 34 -30.00 -7.67 3.30
CA LYS A 34 -29.69 -9.00 2.68
C LYS A 34 -29.47 -9.02 1.13
N ASN A 35 -29.31 -7.87 0.49
CA ASN A 35 -29.16 -7.76 -0.97
C ASN A 35 -27.70 -7.95 -1.39
N PRO A 36 -27.39 -8.89 -2.32
CA PRO A 36 -26.02 -9.17 -2.74
C PRO A 36 -25.37 -7.96 -3.43
N ALA A 37 -26.15 -7.16 -4.17
CA ALA A 37 -25.66 -5.95 -4.82
C ALA A 37 -25.05 -4.94 -3.83
N LEU A 38 -25.63 -4.80 -2.63
CA LEU A 38 -25.09 -3.89 -1.60
C LEU A 38 -23.77 -4.40 -1.01
N VAL A 39 -23.62 -5.72 -0.87
CA VAL A 39 -22.39 -6.34 -0.38
C VAL A 39 -21.25 -6.11 -1.37
N PHE A 40 -21.49 -6.31 -2.67
CA PHE A 40 -20.50 -6.03 -3.71
C PHE A 40 -20.20 -4.53 -3.84
N LEU A 41 -21.21 -3.66 -3.72
CA LEU A 41 -21.01 -2.21 -3.72
C LEU A 41 -20.14 -1.77 -2.54
N MET A 42 -20.34 -2.35 -1.37
CA MET A 42 -19.51 -2.10 -0.19
C MET A 42 -18.08 -2.59 -0.39
N ALA A 43 -17.89 -3.81 -0.91
CA ALA A 43 -16.57 -4.35 -1.21
C ALA A 43 -15.79 -3.47 -2.21
N THR A 44 -16.46 -2.99 -3.26
CA THR A 44 -15.88 -2.05 -4.24
C THR A 44 -15.53 -0.71 -3.59
N THR A 45 -16.40 -0.19 -2.73
CA THR A 45 -16.16 1.06 -1.99
C THR A 45 -14.93 0.94 -1.09
N LEU A 46 -14.82 -0.15 -0.33
CA LEU A 46 -13.64 -0.44 0.50
C LEU A 46 -12.36 -0.53 -0.34
N ASN A 47 -12.43 -1.13 -1.53
CA ASN A 47 -11.29 -1.22 -2.43
C ASN A 47 -10.84 0.16 -2.95
N ILE A 48 -11.79 1.03 -3.35
CA ILE A 48 -11.49 2.40 -3.78
C ILE A 48 -10.84 3.19 -2.64
N LEU A 49 -11.37 3.09 -1.42
CA LEU A 49 -10.81 3.74 -0.24
C LEU A 49 -9.39 3.25 0.07
N ALA A 50 -9.17 1.93 0.02
CA ALA A 50 -7.84 1.34 0.23
C ALA A 50 -6.83 1.83 -0.83
N THR A 51 -7.23 1.87 -2.11
CA THR A 51 -6.37 2.37 -3.18
C THR A 51 -6.01 3.85 -3.00
N CYS A 52 -7.00 4.68 -2.63
CA CYS A 52 -6.77 6.08 -2.32
C CYS A 52 -5.75 6.23 -1.18
N GLU A 53 -5.92 5.49 -0.09
CA GLU A 53 -5.00 5.52 1.06
C GLU A 53 -3.57 5.17 0.67
N ILE A 54 -3.35 4.14 -0.15
CA ILE A 54 -2.02 3.75 -0.64
C ILE A 54 -1.36 4.91 -1.37
N LEU A 55 -2.07 5.48 -2.33
CA LEU A 55 -1.54 6.53 -3.18
C LEU A 55 -1.25 7.79 -2.39
N PHE A 56 -2.14 8.18 -1.47
CA PHE A 56 -2.07 9.47 -0.78
C PHE A 56 -1.26 9.45 0.51
N ALA A 57 -1.25 8.33 1.25
CA ALA A 57 -0.64 8.26 2.58
C ALA A 57 0.60 7.36 2.65
N LYS A 58 0.69 6.29 1.84
CA LYS A 58 1.75 5.27 1.99
C LYS A 58 2.86 5.31 0.94
N CYS A 59 2.60 5.78 -0.28
CA CYS A 59 3.61 5.76 -1.36
C CYS A 59 4.36 7.10 -1.50
N ARG A 60 5.69 7.06 -1.30
CA ARG A 60 6.59 8.24 -1.39
C ARG A 60 6.98 8.59 -2.83
N ARG A 61 7.02 7.58 -3.70
CA ARG A 61 7.25 7.72 -5.15
C ARG A 61 6.06 7.19 -5.92
N ARG A 62 5.73 7.82 -7.05
CA ARG A 62 4.60 7.45 -7.90
C ARG A 62 5.03 7.24 -9.34
N HIS A 63 4.37 6.34 -10.04
CA HIS A 63 4.51 6.16 -11.50
C HIS A 63 3.23 6.54 -12.24
N THR A 64 3.33 6.84 -13.53
CA THR A 64 2.18 7.12 -14.40
C THR A 64 1.24 5.91 -14.46
N GLY A 65 -0.05 6.10 -14.16
CA GLY A 65 -1.03 5.00 -14.18
C GLY A 65 -1.15 4.19 -12.88
N MET A 66 -0.37 4.52 -11.84
CA MET A 66 -0.32 3.77 -10.58
C MET A 66 -1.69 3.53 -9.93
N PHE A 67 -2.65 4.46 -10.06
CA PHE A 67 -4.00 4.25 -9.51
C PHE A 67 -4.68 3.04 -10.14
N TRP A 68 -4.67 2.95 -11.48
CA TRP A 68 -5.33 1.87 -12.21
C TRP A 68 -4.65 0.53 -11.97
N SER A 69 -3.31 0.54 -11.88
CA SER A 69 -2.53 -0.67 -11.57
C SER A 69 -2.81 -1.19 -10.16
N VAL A 70 -2.84 -0.30 -9.16
CA VAL A 70 -3.07 -0.67 -7.76
C VAL A 70 -4.50 -1.14 -7.53
N ILE A 71 -5.50 -0.40 -8.04
CA ILE A 71 -6.90 -0.79 -7.86
C ILE A 71 -7.18 -2.14 -8.50
N ALA A 72 -6.70 -2.38 -9.73
CA ALA A 72 -6.88 -3.65 -10.42
C ALA A 72 -6.19 -4.80 -9.68
N SER A 73 -4.95 -4.62 -9.24
CA SER A 73 -4.20 -5.68 -8.52
C SER A 73 -4.88 -6.05 -7.20
N LEU A 74 -5.29 -5.06 -6.39
CA LEU A 74 -5.94 -5.30 -5.11
C LEU A 74 -7.35 -5.85 -5.24
N PHE A 75 -8.12 -5.35 -6.22
CA PHE A 75 -9.47 -5.82 -6.47
C PHE A 75 -9.46 -7.25 -6.96
N LEU A 76 -8.63 -7.55 -7.97
CA LEU A 76 -8.53 -8.90 -8.51
C LEU A 76 -8.03 -9.89 -7.47
N SER A 77 -7.00 -9.55 -6.68
CA SER A 77 -6.49 -10.45 -5.65
C SER A 77 -7.52 -10.71 -4.55
N SER A 78 -8.10 -9.64 -4.00
CA SER A 78 -8.98 -9.75 -2.83
C SER A 78 -10.30 -10.41 -3.21
N LEU A 79 -10.86 -10.10 -4.38
CA LEU A 79 -12.08 -10.73 -4.87
C LEU A 79 -11.86 -12.21 -5.19
N THR A 80 -10.76 -12.56 -5.86
CA THR A 80 -10.45 -13.95 -6.21
C THR A 80 -10.26 -14.77 -4.94
N VAL A 81 -9.44 -14.31 -4.00
CA VAL A 81 -9.17 -15.05 -2.76
C VAL A 81 -10.40 -15.09 -1.86
N ALA A 82 -11.16 -14.01 -1.73
CA ALA A 82 -12.39 -14.01 -0.92
C ALA A 82 -13.46 -14.95 -1.51
N SER A 83 -13.60 -15.01 -2.83
CA SER A 83 -14.58 -15.89 -3.49
C SER A 83 -14.17 -17.36 -3.38
N VAL A 84 -12.92 -17.69 -3.76
CA VAL A 84 -12.40 -19.06 -3.70
C VAL A 84 -12.33 -19.54 -2.25
N GLY A 85 -11.78 -18.74 -1.33
CA GLY A 85 -11.70 -19.08 0.09
C GLY A 85 -13.08 -19.16 0.75
N GLY A 86 -14.03 -18.30 0.35
CA GLY A 86 -15.40 -18.34 0.83
C GLY A 86 -16.13 -19.63 0.48
N ILE A 87 -15.97 -20.10 -0.76
CA ILE A 87 -16.61 -21.31 -1.27
C ILE A 87 -15.93 -22.56 -0.72
N PHE A 88 -14.61 -22.68 -0.89
CA PHE A 88 -13.89 -23.93 -0.62
C PHE A 88 -13.42 -24.07 0.83
N ALA A 89 -12.92 -23.00 1.45
CA ALA A 89 -12.32 -23.09 2.78
C ALA A 89 -13.34 -22.82 3.89
N LEU A 90 -14.18 -21.79 3.73
CA LEU A 90 -15.15 -21.40 4.75
C LEU A 90 -16.49 -22.16 4.63
N ASN A 91 -16.66 -22.95 3.57
CA ASN A 91 -17.90 -23.66 3.20
C ASN A 91 -19.15 -22.79 3.41
N SER A 92 -19.06 -21.51 3.06
CA SER A 92 -20.14 -20.56 3.27
C SER A 92 -21.09 -20.64 2.08
N GLN A 93 -22.28 -21.22 2.30
CA GLN A 93 -23.36 -21.26 1.31
C GLN A 93 -24.46 -20.27 1.72
N PRO A 94 -24.67 -19.15 1.00
CA PRO A 94 -23.88 -18.61 -0.11
C PRO A 94 -22.57 -17.92 0.33
N PHE A 95 -21.60 -17.80 -0.58
CA PHE A 95 -20.28 -17.23 -0.26
C PHE A 95 -20.33 -15.73 0.09
N TRP A 96 -21.37 -15.02 -0.35
CA TRP A 96 -21.59 -13.60 -0.11
C TRP A 96 -22.31 -13.31 1.22
N TYR A 97 -22.34 -14.26 2.16
CA TYR A 97 -23.02 -14.04 3.43
C TYR A 97 -22.45 -12.79 4.13
N PRO A 98 -23.24 -11.71 4.35
CA PRO A 98 -22.69 -10.39 4.65
C PRO A 98 -21.78 -10.34 5.87
N TYR A 99 -22.13 -11.07 6.93
CA TYR A 99 -21.37 -11.09 8.20
C TYR A 99 -20.01 -11.79 8.08
N LYS A 100 -19.83 -12.74 7.14
CA LYS A 100 -18.52 -13.38 6.88
C LYS A 100 -17.73 -12.64 5.82
N PHE A 101 -18.41 -12.28 4.73
CA PHE A 101 -17.77 -11.76 3.53
C PHE A 101 -17.18 -10.36 3.75
N ILE A 102 -17.94 -9.43 4.35
CA ILE A 102 -17.50 -8.04 4.50
C ILE A 102 -16.26 -7.93 5.40
N PRO A 103 -16.22 -8.55 6.61
CA PRO A 103 -15.01 -8.54 7.43
C PRO A 103 -13.82 -9.23 6.75
N THR A 104 -14.07 -10.35 6.06
CA THR A 104 -13.02 -11.08 5.33
C THR A 104 -12.37 -10.20 4.27
N VAL A 105 -13.17 -9.61 3.37
CA VAL A 105 -12.68 -8.68 2.35
C VAL A 105 -11.98 -7.48 2.98
N GLY A 106 -12.53 -6.92 4.06
CA GLY A 106 -11.91 -5.82 4.79
C GLY A 106 -10.49 -6.14 5.28
N MET A 107 -10.28 -7.32 5.89
CA MET A 107 -8.95 -7.73 6.34
C MET A 107 -8.00 -8.04 5.18
N LEU A 108 -8.50 -8.68 4.11
CA LEU A 108 -7.72 -8.97 2.91
C LEU A 108 -7.22 -7.67 2.26
N LEU A 109 -8.09 -6.67 2.13
CA LEU A 109 -7.75 -5.36 1.58
C LEU A 109 -6.77 -4.61 2.49
N ALA A 110 -6.99 -4.62 3.81
CA ALA A 110 -6.14 -3.88 4.75
C ALA A 110 -4.69 -4.40 4.76
N ASN A 111 -4.50 -5.72 4.78
CA ASN A 111 -3.18 -6.35 4.73
C ASN A 111 -2.56 -6.24 3.32
N GLY A 112 -3.35 -6.54 2.28
CA GLY A 112 -2.93 -6.41 0.88
C GLY A 112 -2.49 -4.99 0.54
N MET A 113 -3.19 -3.97 1.05
CA MET A 113 -2.82 -2.56 0.92
C MET A 113 -1.42 -2.29 1.47
N THR A 114 -1.11 -2.79 2.67
CA THR A 114 0.18 -2.54 3.31
C THR A 114 1.31 -3.26 2.59
N GLY A 115 1.11 -4.54 2.21
CA GLY A 115 2.08 -5.28 1.42
C GLY A 115 2.33 -4.65 0.04
N THR A 116 1.27 -4.26 -0.66
CA THR A 116 1.36 -3.60 -1.98
C THR A 116 2.10 -2.26 -1.90
N ALA A 117 1.81 -1.44 -0.88
CA ALA A 117 2.49 -0.16 -0.71
C ALA A 117 3.99 -0.34 -0.44
N LEU A 118 4.37 -1.31 0.40
CA LEU A 118 5.77 -1.64 0.67
C LEU A 118 6.47 -2.16 -0.58
N GLY A 119 5.86 -3.10 -1.30
CA GLY A 119 6.40 -3.66 -2.54
C GLY A 119 6.61 -2.60 -3.62
N LEU A 120 5.65 -1.69 -3.82
CA LEU A 120 5.79 -0.59 -4.78
C LEU A 120 6.87 0.41 -4.39
N ASN A 121 6.94 0.78 -3.10
CA ASN A 121 7.98 1.69 -2.62
C ASN A 121 9.38 1.08 -2.77
N ALA A 122 9.55 -0.20 -2.42
CA ALA A 122 10.80 -0.93 -2.61
C ALA A 122 11.14 -1.05 -4.09
N CYS A 123 10.20 -1.49 -4.93
CA CYS A 123 10.39 -1.62 -6.38
C CYS A 123 10.86 -0.31 -7.03
N LEU A 124 10.18 0.81 -6.76
CA LEU A 124 10.53 2.11 -7.33
C LEU A 124 11.85 2.65 -6.81
N THR A 125 12.20 2.34 -5.55
CA THR A 125 13.45 2.80 -4.93
C THR A 125 14.64 2.01 -5.45
N THR A 126 14.55 0.69 -5.41
CA THR A 126 15.59 -0.20 -5.93
C THR A 126 15.79 -0.03 -7.44
N ALA A 127 14.72 0.21 -8.22
CA ALA A 127 14.84 0.51 -9.65
C ALA A 127 15.57 1.84 -9.91
N ALA A 128 15.37 2.85 -9.07
CA ALA A 128 16.06 4.13 -9.18
C ALA A 128 17.53 4.03 -8.75
N GLU A 129 17.82 3.28 -7.68
CA GLU A 129 19.17 3.08 -7.15
C GLU A 129 20.04 2.18 -8.04
N HIS A 130 19.45 1.17 -8.68
CA HIS A 130 20.18 0.24 -9.56
C HIS A 130 20.01 0.54 -11.05
N LYS A 131 19.67 1.79 -11.40
CA LYS A 131 19.52 2.25 -12.80
C LYS A 131 20.65 1.77 -13.69
N GLU A 132 21.89 2.09 -13.31
CA GLU A 132 23.07 1.82 -14.13
C GLU A 132 23.22 0.33 -14.42
N ARG A 133 23.02 -0.51 -13.39
CA ARG A 133 23.07 -1.96 -13.55
C ARG A 133 22.02 -2.46 -14.53
N ILE A 134 20.78 -1.97 -14.42
CA ILE A 134 19.69 -2.36 -15.31
C ILE A 134 20.02 -1.96 -16.76
N GLU A 135 20.56 -0.76 -16.97
CA GLU A 135 20.97 -0.29 -18.31
C GLU A 135 22.13 -1.11 -18.89
N VAL A 136 23.12 -1.50 -18.07
CA VAL A 136 24.20 -2.41 -18.50
C VAL A 136 23.65 -3.77 -18.93
N TYR A 137 22.76 -4.39 -18.14
CA TYR A 137 22.14 -5.67 -18.53
C TYR A 137 21.38 -5.56 -19.85
N LEU A 138 20.63 -4.48 -20.05
CA LEU A 138 19.90 -4.26 -21.30
C LEU A 138 20.85 -4.01 -22.49
N ALA A 139 21.97 -3.31 -22.27
CA ALA A 139 22.99 -3.09 -23.29
C ALA A 139 23.73 -4.39 -23.69
N LEU A 140 23.88 -5.32 -22.75
CA LEU A 140 24.42 -6.67 -22.99
C LEU A 140 23.40 -7.62 -23.65
N GLY A 141 22.20 -7.15 -23.98
CA GLY A 141 21.18 -7.93 -24.67
C GLY A 141 20.26 -8.75 -23.76
N ALA A 142 20.30 -8.53 -22.44
CA ALA A 142 19.38 -9.20 -21.53
C ALA A 142 17.92 -8.80 -21.82
N SER A 143 17.00 -9.76 -21.64
CA SER A 143 15.57 -9.46 -21.72
C SER A 143 15.16 -8.53 -20.57
N ARG A 144 14.03 -7.82 -20.77
CA ARG A 144 13.51 -6.92 -19.73
C ARG A 144 13.30 -7.64 -18.41
N TRP A 145 12.82 -8.89 -18.47
CA TRP A 145 12.51 -9.65 -17.28
C TRP A 145 13.77 -10.11 -16.54
N GLU A 146 14.82 -10.48 -17.26
CA GLU A 146 16.12 -10.80 -16.65
C GLU A 146 16.74 -9.58 -15.97
N ALA A 147 16.66 -8.40 -16.61
CA ALA A 147 17.25 -7.18 -16.06
C ALA A 147 16.55 -6.71 -14.77
N VAL A 148 15.23 -6.89 -14.64
CA VAL A 148 14.47 -6.42 -13.47
C VAL A 148 14.14 -7.49 -12.42
N ARG A 149 14.41 -8.77 -12.72
CA ARG A 149 14.21 -9.89 -11.78
C ARG A 149 14.77 -9.63 -10.37
N PRO A 150 16.01 -9.14 -10.18
CA PRO A 150 16.53 -8.86 -8.83
C PRO A 150 15.72 -7.78 -8.10
N VAL A 151 15.27 -6.75 -8.83
CA VAL A 151 14.41 -5.68 -8.28
C VAL A 151 13.05 -6.23 -7.84
N ALA A 152 12.45 -7.12 -8.65
CA ALA A 152 11.18 -7.75 -8.34
C ALA A 152 11.25 -8.62 -7.08
N ILE A 153 12.31 -9.42 -6.96
CA ILE A 153 12.51 -10.32 -5.80
C ILE A 153 12.66 -9.51 -4.52
N GLU A 154 13.47 -8.46 -4.52
CA GLU A 154 13.69 -7.65 -3.33
C GLU A 154 12.42 -6.90 -2.91
N ALA A 155 11.69 -6.33 -3.88
CA ALA A 155 10.42 -5.68 -3.65
C ALA A 155 9.38 -6.63 -3.03
N LEU A 156 9.27 -7.85 -3.57
CA LEU A 156 8.29 -8.82 -3.09
C LEU A 156 8.66 -9.39 -1.72
N ARG A 157 9.96 -9.60 -1.45
CA ARG A 157 10.44 -9.94 -0.10
C ARG A 157 10.05 -8.87 0.91
N GLY A 158 10.36 -7.61 0.62
CA GLY A 158 9.98 -6.47 1.46
C GLY A 158 8.47 -6.37 1.72
N ALA A 159 7.65 -6.66 0.70
CA ALA A 159 6.20 -6.68 0.82
C ALA A 159 5.65 -7.81 1.71
N MET A 160 6.28 -9.00 1.69
CA MET A 160 5.80 -10.19 2.39
C MET A 160 6.30 -10.32 3.83
N LEU A 161 7.44 -9.72 4.16
CA LEU A 161 8.04 -9.81 5.49
C LEU A 161 7.07 -9.51 6.64
N PRO A 162 6.25 -8.44 6.62
CA PRO A 162 5.31 -8.18 7.72
C PRO A 162 4.27 -9.29 7.90
N THR A 163 3.81 -9.89 6.79
CA THR A 163 2.81 -10.96 6.83
C THR A 163 3.40 -12.24 7.40
N LEU A 164 4.62 -12.59 6.99
CA LEU A 164 5.35 -13.76 7.51
C LEU A 164 5.69 -13.59 9.01
N ASN A 165 6.12 -12.40 9.41
CA ASN A 165 6.41 -12.10 10.82
C ASN A 165 5.15 -12.18 11.68
N ASN A 166 4.01 -11.70 11.17
CA ASN A 166 2.73 -11.85 11.87
C ASN A 166 2.30 -13.32 11.99
N MET A 167 2.55 -14.14 10.96
CA MET A 167 2.26 -15.58 11.00
C MET A 167 3.11 -16.32 12.03
N SER A 168 4.40 -15.99 12.16
CA SER A 168 5.32 -16.72 13.05
C SER A 168 5.01 -16.52 14.54
N ILE A 169 4.47 -15.35 14.92
CA ILE A 169 4.12 -15.04 16.31
C ILE A 169 2.67 -15.40 16.67
N MET A 170 1.85 -15.73 15.67
CA MET A 170 0.41 -15.95 15.85
C MET A 170 0.14 -17.24 16.63
N GLY A 171 -0.66 -17.13 17.70
CA GLY A 171 -0.94 -18.26 18.58
C GLY A 171 0.15 -18.57 19.61
N LEU A 172 1.34 -17.98 19.49
CA LEU A 172 2.39 -18.03 20.53
C LEU A 172 2.31 -16.83 21.47
N ILE A 173 2.29 -15.62 20.90
CA ILE A 173 2.30 -14.36 21.67
C ILE A 173 1.02 -13.58 21.41
N SER A 174 0.61 -13.50 20.13
CA SER A 174 -0.56 -12.70 19.73
C SER A 174 -1.76 -13.61 19.51
N ILE A 175 -2.85 -13.33 20.23
CA ILE A 175 -4.18 -13.88 19.93
C ILE A 175 -4.89 -12.89 19.00
N PRO A 176 -5.29 -13.29 17.78
CA PRO A 176 -5.96 -12.39 16.85
C PRO A 176 -7.27 -11.85 17.40
N GLY A 177 -7.53 -10.56 17.19
CA GLY A 177 -8.71 -9.89 17.75
C GLY A 177 -10.05 -10.50 17.30
N MET A 178 -10.16 -10.99 16.07
CA MET A 178 -11.37 -11.68 15.60
C MET A 178 -11.57 -13.02 16.33
N MET A 179 -10.50 -13.79 16.54
CA MET A 179 -10.56 -15.06 17.29
C MET A 179 -11.00 -14.80 18.74
N THR A 180 -10.41 -13.81 19.42
CA THR A 180 -10.85 -13.41 20.77
C THR A 180 -12.31 -12.95 20.76
N GLY A 181 -12.71 -12.15 19.76
CA GLY A 181 -14.10 -11.68 19.64
C GLY A 181 -15.11 -12.82 19.45
N GLN A 182 -14.76 -13.85 18.69
CA GLN A 182 -15.59 -15.05 18.53
C GLN A 182 -15.70 -15.85 19.83
N ILE A 183 -14.58 -16.02 20.55
CA ILE A 183 -14.56 -16.70 21.85
C ILE A 183 -15.42 -15.96 22.87
N LEU A 184 -15.28 -14.63 22.97
CA LEU A 184 -16.11 -13.79 23.84
C LEU A 184 -17.59 -13.80 23.42
N GLY A 185 -17.86 -13.99 22.13
CA GLY A 185 -19.21 -14.16 21.59
C GLY A 185 -19.82 -15.55 21.80
N GLY A 186 -19.13 -16.46 22.50
CA GLY A 186 -19.64 -17.80 22.82
C GLY A 186 -19.45 -18.85 21.72
N VAL A 187 -18.67 -18.56 20.68
CA VAL A 187 -18.31 -19.56 19.65
C VAL A 187 -17.34 -20.57 20.26
N PRO A 188 -17.48 -21.89 19.98
CA PRO A 188 -16.52 -22.89 20.42
C PRO A 188 -15.08 -22.52 20.02
N VAL A 189 -14.15 -22.60 20.97
CA VAL A 189 -12.75 -22.17 20.77
C VAL A 189 -12.10 -22.87 19.57
N LEU A 190 -12.35 -24.18 19.41
CA LEU A 190 -11.79 -24.94 18.29
C LEU A 190 -12.28 -24.46 16.93
N ASP A 191 -13.51 -23.95 16.84
CA ASP A 191 -14.03 -23.41 15.59
C ASP A 191 -13.39 -22.05 15.31
N ALA A 192 -13.28 -21.19 16.33
CA ALA A 192 -12.60 -19.89 16.20
C ALA A 192 -11.14 -20.05 15.75
N VAL A 193 -10.41 -21.06 16.27
CA VAL A 193 -9.04 -21.38 15.84
C VAL A 193 -9.00 -21.79 14.36
N LYS A 194 -9.87 -22.71 13.92
CA LYS A 194 -9.93 -23.17 12.52
C LYS A 194 -10.24 -22.01 11.56
N TYR A 195 -11.22 -21.17 11.92
CA TYR A 195 -11.54 -19.98 11.13
C TYR A 195 -10.35 -19.03 11.02
N GLN A 196 -9.64 -18.77 12.12
CA GLN A 196 -8.48 -17.89 12.11
C GLN A 196 -7.32 -18.45 11.27
N GLN A 197 -7.07 -19.76 11.32
CA GLN A 197 -6.08 -20.42 10.46
C GLN A 197 -6.39 -20.20 8.98
N ILE A 198 -7.64 -20.45 8.56
CA ILE A 198 -8.10 -20.23 7.19
C ILE A 198 -7.90 -18.77 6.76
N ILE A 199 -8.32 -17.83 7.60
CA ILE A 199 -8.21 -16.39 7.31
C ILE A 199 -6.76 -15.95 7.17
N MET A 200 -5.82 -16.49 7.96
CA MET A 200 -4.41 -16.16 7.81
C MET A 200 -3.84 -16.63 6.47
N PHE A 201 -4.17 -17.85 6.04
CA PHE A 201 -3.76 -18.31 4.71
C PHE A 201 -4.38 -17.46 3.58
N MET A 202 -5.63 -17.05 3.73
CA MET A 202 -6.29 -16.14 2.78
C MET A 202 -5.63 -14.76 2.74
N ILE A 203 -5.28 -14.18 3.89
CA ILE A 203 -4.56 -12.90 3.96
C ILE A 203 -3.21 -13.02 3.25
N THR A 204 -2.45 -14.08 3.52
CA THR A 204 -1.14 -14.30 2.89
C THR A 204 -1.27 -14.46 1.38
N ALA A 205 -2.21 -15.28 0.90
CA ALA A 205 -2.46 -15.46 -0.53
C ALA A 205 -2.88 -14.15 -1.22
N SER A 206 -3.81 -13.38 -0.62
CA SER A 206 -4.28 -12.11 -1.17
C SER A 206 -3.15 -11.06 -1.20
N THR A 207 -2.34 -11.00 -0.15
CA THR A 207 -1.22 -10.05 -0.06
C THR A 207 -0.13 -10.40 -1.08
N ALA A 208 0.18 -11.69 -1.24
CA ALA A 208 1.13 -12.15 -2.26
C ALA A 208 0.65 -11.82 -3.68
N LEU A 209 -0.60 -12.12 -4.00
CA LEU A 209 -1.17 -11.84 -5.34
C LEU A 209 -1.26 -10.34 -5.65
N SER A 210 -1.72 -9.52 -4.69
CA SER A 210 -1.80 -8.06 -4.88
C SER A 210 -0.43 -7.42 -5.07
N SER A 211 0.53 -7.75 -4.20
CA SER A 211 1.89 -7.21 -4.29
C SER A 211 2.61 -7.66 -5.55
N LEU A 212 2.48 -8.94 -5.93
CA LEU A 212 3.06 -9.47 -7.18
C LEU A 212 2.45 -8.78 -8.40
N GLY A 213 1.11 -8.68 -8.48
CA GLY A 213 0.43 -8.00 -9.58
C GLY A 213 0.87 -6.54 -9.70
N ALA A 214 0.90 -5.82 -8.58
CA ALA A 214 1.29 -4.41 -8.56
C ALA A 214 2.76 -4.20 -8.95
N VAL A 215 3.69 -5.05 -8.46
CA VAL A 215 5.12 -4.97 -8.79
C VAL A 215 5.37 -5.31 -10.26
N ILE A 216 4.75 -6.35 -10.80
CA ILE A 216 4.90 -6.71 -12.22
C ILE A 216 4.40 -5.58 -13.13
N ILE A 217 3.22 -5.03 -12.85
CA ILE A 217 2.67 -3.91 -13.64
C ILE A 217 3.57 -2.67 -13.49
N CYS A 218 4.09 -2.40 -12.29
CA CYS A 218 5.02 -1.30 -12.06
C CYS A 218 6.30 -1.46 -12.92
N LEU A 219 6.93 -2.63 -12.90
CA LEU A 219 8.13 -2.91 -13.69
C LEU A 219 7.87 -2.82 -15.19
N HIS A 220 6.73 -3.32 -15.67
CA HIS A 220 6.34 -3.21 -17.07
C HIS A 220 6.02 -1.76 -17.50
N THR A 221 5.67 -0.89 -16.56
CA THR A 221 5.43 0.54 -16.83
C THR A 221 6.72 1.36 -16.80
N VAL A 222 7.67 0.98 -15.94
CA VAL A 222 8.96 1.65 -15.74
C VAL A 222 9.99 1.25 -16.81
N VAL A 223 9.99 -0.01 -17.27
CA VAL A 223 10.82 -0.49 -18.38
C VAL A 223 9.97 -0.61 -19.64
N ASP A 224 10.18 0.31 -20.60
CA ASP A 224 9.31 0.41 -21.77
C ASP A 224 9.57 -0.68 -22.83
N GLY A 225 8.65 -0.77 -23.80
CA GLY A 225 8.64 -1.50 -25.07
C GLY A 225 9.95 -1.55 -25.86
N SER A 226 10.90 -0.66 -25.55
CA SER A 226 12.13 -0.45 -26.31
C SER A 226 13.39 -0.71 -25.48
N HIS A 227 13.30 -1.51 -24.40
CA HIS A 227 14.45 -1.82 -23.53
C HIS A 227 15.11 -0.56 -22.95
N ARG A 228 14.29 0.42 -22.55
CA ARG A 228 14.76 1.65 -21.92
C ARG A 228 14.10 1.83 -20.57
N LEU A 229 14.91 2.14 -19.55
CA LEU A 229 14.42 2.52 -18.24
C LEU A 229 13.90 3.96 -18.31
N ARG A 230 12.58 4.15 -18.19
CA ARG A 230 11.97 5.48 -18.21
C ARG A 230 11.80 6.01 -16.79
N LEU A 231 12.90 6.52 -16.22
CA LEU A 231 12.85 7.23 -14.94
C LEU A 231 12.04 8.53 -15.00
N ASP A 232 11.83 9.09 -16.20
CA ASP A 232 10.94 10.23 -16.44
C ASP A 232 9.48 9.99 -16.00
N ARG A 233 9.09 8.72 -15.80
CA ARG A 233 7.76 8.35 -15.30
C ARG A 233 7.69 8.26 -13.78
N ILE A 234 8.81 8.39 -13.06
CA ILE A 234 8.87 8.33 -11.60
C ILE A 234 8.82 9.75 -11.05
N PHE A 235 7.68 10.12 -10.47
CA PHE A 235 7.52 11.42 -9.84
C PHE A 235 7.73 11.31 -8.32
N PRO A 236 8.53 12.21 -7.70
CA PRO A 236 8.46 12.40 -6.26
C PRO A 236 7.04 12.87 -5.90
N ALA A 237 6.46 12.36 -4.81
CA ALA A 237 5.06 12.66 -4.43
C ALA A 237 4.73 14.17 -4.34
N GLY A 238 5.75 15.04 -4.23
CA GLY A 238 5.62 16.50 -4.21
C GLY A 238 5.21 17.17 -5.52
N SER A 239 5.56 16.64 -6.71
CA SER A 239 5.41 17.41 -7.98
C SER A 239 3.96 17.50 -8.50
N TRP A 240 3.08 16.59 -8.10
CA TRP A 240 1.63 16.71 -8.39
C TRP A 240 0.93 17.73 -7.45
N MET A 241 1.52 18.02 -6.29
CA MET A 241 0.96 18.96 -5.30
C MET A 241 1.12 20.43 -5.70
N SER A 242 2.11 20.79 -6.52
CA SER A 242 2.30 22.18 -6.97
C SER A 242 1.28 22.61 -8.04
N ARG A 243 0.73 21.66 -8.81
CA ARG A 243 -0.19 21.96 -9.92
C ARG A 243 -1.68 22.02 -9.54
N ARG A 244 -2.06 21.61 -8.32
CA ARG A 244 -3.48 21.45 -7.93
C ARG A 244 -3.79 21.87 -6.49
N ARG A 245 -3.24 23.00 -6.03
CA ARG A 245 -3.57 23.59 -4.71
C ARG A 245 -4.45 24.84 -4.87
N ARG A 246 -5.71 24.76 -4.39
CA ARG A 246 -6.30 25.81 -3.55
C ARG A 246 -7.57 25.44 -2.75
N GLY A 247 -8.33 24.39 -3.07
CA GLY A 247 -9.60 24.12 -2.34
C GLY A 247 -9.60 23.02 -1.27
N LEU A 248 -8.76 21.99 -1.40
CA LEU A 248 -9.03 20.68 -0.76
C LEU A 248 -8.06 20.33 0.38
N LYS A 249 -7.71 21.30 1.24
CA LYS A 249 -6.80 21.08 2.39
C LYS A 249 -7.52 20.59 3.65
N TYR A 250 -8.78 20.96 3.87
CA TYR A 250 -9.50 20.63 5.11
C TYR A 250 -10.21 19.26 5.03
N THR A 251 -10.91 18.96 3.94
CA THR A 251 -11.65 17.68 3.79
C THR A 251 -10.71 16.47 3.69
N LYS A 252 -9.54 16.62 3.07
CA LYS A 252 -8.52 15.55 3.00
C LYS A 252 -7.88 15.24 4.35
N ARG A 253 -7.78 16.23 5.24
CA ARG A 253 -7.25 16.05 6.61
C ARG A 253 -8.18 15.19 7.47
N PHE A 254 -9.49 15.32 7.22
CA PHE A 254 -10.53 14.58 7.93
C PHE A 254 -10.68 13.12 7.44
N ILE A 255 -10.58 12.88 6.13
CA ILE A 255 -10.79 11.53 5.56
C ILE A 255 -9.49 10.69 5.55
N PHE A 256 -8.35 11.27 5.16
CA PHE A 256 -7.14 10.51 4.80
C PHE A 256 -5.93 10.78 5.72
N GLY A 257 -6.09 11.54 6.81
CA GLY A 257 -5.06 11.60 7.88
C GLY A 257 -3.65 12.01 7.45
N VAL A 258 -3.48 12.78 6.36
CA VAL A 258 -2.16 13.28 5.95
C VAL A 258 -1.71 14.37 6.92
N SER A 259 -0.92 13.99 7.92
CA SER A 259 -0.13 14.95 8.70
C SER A 259 0.96 15.52 7.80
N SER A 260 0.82 16.79 7.42
CA SER A 260 1.86 17.54 6.71
C SER A 260 2.99 17.93 7.67
N GLY A 261 3.64 16.93 8.29
CA GLY A 261 4.69 17.12 9.29
C GLY A 261 6.13 17.06 8.76
N SER A 262 6.37 16.64 7.51
CA SER A 262 7.74 16.54 6.98
C SER A 262 8.13 17.64 5.96
N SER A 263 7.17 18.44 5.49
CA SER A 263 7.42 19.45 4.44
C SER A 263 8.41 20.52 4.89
N SER A 264 8.32 20.98 6.13
CA SER A 264 9.19 22.07 6.61
C SER A 264 10.64 21.64 6.78
N SER A 265 10.91 20.39 7.18
CA SER A 265 12.28 19.89 7.36
C SER A 265 12.92 19.47 6.03
N GLU A 266 12.16 18.90 5.09
CA GLU A 266 12.66 18.58 3.73
C GLU A 266 12.82 19.85 2.88
N GLU A 267 11.96 20.87 3.00
CA GLU A 267 12.14 22.17 2.32
C GLU A 267 13.38 22.92 2.84
N LEU A 268 13.63 22.95 4.16
CA LEU A 268 14.84 23.53 4.74
C LEU A 268 16.12 22.78 4.34
N CYS A 269 16.06 21.45 4.21
CA CYS A 269 17.22 20.65 3.78
C CYS A 269 17.51 20.83 2.28
N THR A 270 16.47 20.91 1.46
CA THR A 270 16.58 21.16 0.01
C THR A 270 17.01 22.61 -0.28
N GLU A 271 16.58 23.58 0.52
CA GLU A 271 17.08 24.96 0.45
C GLU A 271 18.55 25.06 0.86
N ARG A 272 18.98 24.36 1.93
CA ARG A 272 20.41 24.34 2.32
C ARG A 272 21.29 23.65 1.28
N TYR A 273 20.83 22.56 0.69
CA TYR A 273 21.54 21.87 -0.40
C TYR A 273 21.65 22.77 -1.65
N ASN A 274 20.55 23.37 -2.11
CA ASN A 274 20.55 24.31 -3.24
C ASN A 274 21.31 25.62 -2.96
N ARG A 275 21.48 26.01 -1.69
CA ARG A 275 22.31 27.15 -1.30
C ARG A 275 23.80 26.79 -1.31
N GLN A 276 24.16 25.56 -0.93
CA GLN A 276 25.53 25.07 -1.06
C GLN A 276 25.95 24.89 -2.52
N GLU A 277 25.08 24.37 -3.39
CA GLU A 277 25.37 24.29 -4.84
C GLU A 277 25.46 25.67 -5.51
N ARG A 278 24.63 26.65 -5.09
CA ARG A 278 24.74 28.03 -5.60
C ARG A 278 26.03 28.74 -5.18
N VAL A 279 26.58 28.40 -4.01
CA VAL A 279 27.87 28.95 -3.57
C VAL A 279 29.03 28.22 -4.27
N ALA A 280 28.93 26.90 -4.48
CA ALA A 280 29.92 26.11 -5.21
C ALA A 280 29.95 26.38 -6.73
N GLY A 281 28.84 26.84 -7.32
CA GLY A 281 28.72 27.15 -8.75
C GLY A 281 29.22 28.54 -9.18
N THR A 282 29.79 29.35 -8.27
CA THR A 282 30.30 30.70 -8.60
C THR A 282 31.82 30.82 -8.67
N SER A 283 32.57 29.74 -8.40
CA SER A 283 34.02 29.70 -8.68
C SER A 283 34.27 29.05 -10.04
N GLY A 284 34.15 29.85 -11.11
CA GLY A 284 34.67 29.49 -12.44
C GLY A 284 36.20 29.35 -12.45
N PRO A 285 36.76 28.71 -13.48
CA PRO A 285 38.16 28.28 -13.50
C PRO A 285 39.08 29.48 -13.74
N ALA A 286 39.98 29.76 -12.80
CA ALA A 286 41.10 30.67 -13.02
C ALA A 286 42.21 29.93 -13.78
N THR A 287 42.42 30.34 -15.04
CA THR A 287 43.52 29.92 -15.91
C THR A 287 44.81 30.71 -15.65
N GLY A 288 45.92 29.98 -15.41
CA GLY A 288 47.33 30.37 -15.65
C GLY A 288 48.09 31.09 -14.51
N PRO A 289 49.41 31.33 -14.64
CA PRO A 289 50.49 30.43 -15.07
C PRO A 289 51.78 30.53 -14.19
N TRP A 290 52.69 29.54 -14.30
CA TRP A 290 54.09 29.50 -13.79
C TRP A 290 54.36 29.57 -12.27
N SER A 291 54.89 28.46 -11.72
CA SER A 291 56.19 28.36 -10.99
C SER A 291 56.22 27.07 -10.16
#